data_AF-A0A8T6SDN5-F1
#
_entry.id   AF-A0A8T6SDN5-F1
#
_cell.length_a   1.000
_cell.length_b   1.000
_cell.length_c   1.000
_cell.angle_alpha   90.00
_cell.angle_beta   90.00
_cell.angle_gamma   90.00
#
_symmetry.space_group_name_H-M   'P 1'
#
loop_
_entity.id
_entity.type
_entity.pdbx_description
1 polymer ?
#
loop_
_entity_poly.entity_id
_entity_poly.type
_entity_poly.pdbx_seq_one_letter_code
_entity_poly.pdbx_strand_id
1 'polypeptide(L)'
;PGIPLTAAFSYLVAHALGLPLNVFEFCVVFPAIMGTLTCLAIYFLGKDMGGKHVGILSALFLALSSAHISRTSLGFFDDETVGILGLLLFFFFFLRSIESERPLRNCVGYAVAAGLSLGWIFASWGASRYVVSMAALFVFVLLLLKRYSSRLLFSYSTGLGIALF
;
A
#
# COMPACT_ATOMS: atom_id res chain seq x y z
N PRO A 1 -2.40 -16.00 -3.41
CA PRO A 1 -1.05 -16.53 -3.09
C PRO A 1 0.03 -15.44 -2.90
N GLY A 2 -0.34 -14.20 -2.61
CA GLY A 2 0.59 -13.07 -2.57
C GLY A 2 1.51 -13.04 -1.36
N ILE A 3 1.05 -13.52 -0.20
CA ILE A 3 1.86 -13.56 1.03
C ILE A 3 3.05 -14.51 0.92
N PRO A 4 2.89 -15.81 0.59
CA PRO A 4 4.03 -16.72 0.51
C PRO A 4 5.01 -16.30 -0.60
N LEU A 5 4.53 -15.73 -1.71
CA LEU A 5 5.40 -15.18 -2.76
C LEU A 5 6.21 -13.97 -2.27
N THR A 6 5.56 -13.05 -1.57
CA THR A 6 6.22 -11.86 -1.00
C THR A 6 7.27 -12.28 0.03
N ALA A 7 6.93 -13.21 0.91
CA ALA A 7 7.82 -13.72 1.94
C ALA A 7 9.01 -14.48 1.32
N ALA A 8 8.77 -15.35 0.35
CA ALA A 8 9.83 -16.07 -0.36
C ALA A 8 10.78 -15.11 -1.09
N PHE A 9 10.25 -14.12 -1.82
CA PHE A 9 11.08 -13.12 -2.48
C PHE A 9 11.92 -12.32 -1.47
N SER A 10 11.29 -11.85 -0.39
CA SER A 10 11.97 -11.09 0.67
C SER A 10 13.04 -11.94 1.38
N TYR A 11 12.77 -13.24 1.58
CA TYR A 11 13.74 -14.19 2.13
C TYR A 11 14.93 -14.38 1.20
N LEU A 12 14.72 -14.54 -0.10
CA LEU A 12 15.81 -14.69 -1.08
C LEU A 12 16.70 -13.44 -1.10
N VAL A 13 16.12 -12.25 -0.99
CA VAL A 13 16.88 -11.00 -0.86
C VAL A 13 17.66 -10.98 0.45
N ALA A 14 17.03 -11.31 1.58
CA ALA A 14 17.69 -11.36 2.89
C ALA A 14 18.86 -12.36 2.92
N HIS A 15 18.67 -13.54 2.32
CA HIS A 15 19.69 -14.57 2.20
C HIS A 15 20.84 -14.12 1.27
N ALA A 16 20.54 -13.44 0.16
CA ALA A 16 21.56 -12.86 -0.73
C ALA A 16 22.40 -11.77 -0.04
N LEU A 17 21.82 -11.07 0.96
CA LEU A 17 22.52 -10.11 1.81
C LEU A 17 23.34 -10.77 2.94
N GLY A 18 23.31 -12.10 3.05
CA GLY A 18 24.11 -12.86 4.01
C GLY A 18 23.47 -12.98 5.40
N LEU A 19 22.16 -12.77 5.54
CA LEU A 19 21.47 -12.99 6.82
C LEU A 19 21.36 -14.50 7.13
N PRO A 20 21.89 -14.98 8.27
CA PRO A 20 21.93 -16.40 8.61
C PRO A 20 20.60 -16.86 9.24
N LEU A 21 19.47 -16.60 8.57
CA LEU A 21 18.15 -17.01 9.01
C LEU A 21 17.65 -18.16 8.15
N ASN A 22 17.03 -19.16 8.78
CA ASN A 22 16.26 -20.14 8.03
C ASN A 22 14.89 -19.56 7.60
N VAL A 23 14.20 -20.25 6.69
CA VAL A 23 12.91 -19.77 6.15
C VAL A 23 11.87 -19.56 7.26
N PHE A 24 11.85 -20.44 8.27
CA PHE A 24 10.90 -20.35 9.37
C PHE A 24 11.15 -19.10 10.23
N GLU A 25 12.40 -18.87 10.64
CA GLU A 25 12.83 -17.69 11.39
C GLU A 25 12.52 -16.40 10.62
N PHE A 26 12.75 -16.41 9.31
CA PHE A 26 12.39 -15.27 8.47
C PHE A 26 10.88 -15.02 8.46
N CYS A 27 10.05 -16.06 8.30
CA CYS A 27 8.60 -15.93 8.35
C CYS A 27 8.10 -15.44 9.73
N VAL A 28 8.79 -15.76 10.82
CA VAL A 28 8.46 -15.23 12.16
C VAL A 28 8.71 -13.71 12.24
N VAL A 29 9.79 -13.22 11.62
CA VAL A 29 10.16 -11.78 11.66
C VAL A 29 9.46 -10.96 10.58
N PHE A 30 9.04 -11.59 9.48
CA PHE A 30 8.41 -10.96 8.32
C PHE A 30 7.23 -10.01 8.66
N PRO A 31 6.28 -10.37 9.53
CA PRO A 31 5.18 -9.48 9.93
C PRO A 31 5.66 -8.16 10.54
N ALA A 32 6.71 -8.19 11.37
CA ALA A 32 7.26 -7.00 12.01
C ALA A 32 7.95 -6.08 10.99
N ILE A 33 8.62 -6.66 9.98
CA ILE A 33 9.20 -5.90 8.86
C ILE A 33 8.08 -5.18 8.10
N MET A 34 7.00 -5.90 7.75
CA MET A 34 5.87 -5.32 7.01
C MET A 34 5.14 -4.25 7.82
N GLY A 35 4.93 -4.44 9.13
CA GLY A 35 4.36 -3.42 10.01
C GLY A 35 5.22 -2.14 10.07
N THR A 36 6.54 -2.29 10.11
CA THR A 36 7.46 -1.15 10.07
C THR A 36 7.38 -0.39 8.75
N LEU A 37 7.34 -1.12 7.62
CA LEU A 37 7.15 -0.52 6.30
C LEU A 37 5.78 0.18 6.17
N THR A 38 4.75 -0.35 6.83
CA THR A 38 3.41 0.26 6.87
C THR A 38 3.45 1.61 7.58
N CYS A 39 4.19 1.72 8.68
CA CYS A 39 4.42 2.99 9.38
C CYS A 39 5.16 4.01 8.50
N LEU A 40 6.07 3.56 7.64
CA LEU A 40 6.73 4.44 6.68
C LEU A 40 5.78 4.86 5.54
N ALA A 41 4.93 3.95 5.06
CA ALA A 41 3.95 4.27 4.03
C ALA A 41 2.94 5.34 4.51
N ILE A 42 2.42 5.22 5.73
CA ILE A 42 1.48 6.20 6.28
C ILE A 42 2.15 7.56 6.53
N TYR A 43 3.45 7.60 6.84
CA TYR A 43 4.20 8.86 6.93
C TYR A 43 4.10 9.64 5.62
N PHE A 44 4.38 8.99 4.49
CA PHE A 44 4.38 9.67 3.20
C PHE A 44 2.98 10.10 2.77
N LEU A 45 1.97 9.27 3.03
CA LEU A 45 0.57 9.62 2.79
C LEU A 45 0.15 10.84 3.62
N GLY A 46 0.40 10.83 4.93
CA GLY A 46 0.07 11.96 5.81
C GLY A 46 0.87 13.22 5.48
N LYS A 47 2.12 13.07 5.05
CA LYS A 47 2.96 14.18 4.61
C LYS A 47 2.39 14.90 3.39
N ASP A 48 1.86 14.16 2.43
CA ASP A 48 1.27 14.77 1.24
C ASP A 48 -0.06 15.46 1.54
N MET A 49 -0.79 15.03 2.57
CA MET A 49 -2.08 15.64 2.96
C MET A 49 -1.93 16.90 3.83
N GLY A 50 -0.95 16.93 4.73
CA GLY A 50 -0.85 17.99 5.74
C GLY A 50 0.58 18.40 6.12
N GLY A 51 1.56 18.04 5.29
CA GLY A 51 2.97 18.38 5.50
C GLY A 51 3.68 17.47 6.51
N LYS A 52 4.96 17.78 6.76
CA LYS A 52 5.88 16.93 7.53
C LYS A 52 5.35 16.55 8.92
N HIS A 53 4.74 17.49 9.62
CA HIS A 53 4.23 17.26 10.98
C HIS A 53 3.09 16.23 10.99
N VAL A 54 2.15 16.34 10.06
CA VAL A 54 1.04 15.38 9.93
C VAL A 54 1.59 13.99 9.60
N GLY A 55 2.53 13.88 8.67
CA GLY A 55 3.19 12.61 8.35
C GLY A 55 3.85 11.95 9.56
N ILE A 56 4.61 12.70 10.37
CA ILE A 56 5.27 12.17 11.57
C ILE A 56 4.23 11.67 12.59
N LEU A 57 3.18 12.46 12.84
CA LEU A 57 2.12 12.07 13.77
C LEU A 57 1.34 10.85 13.27
N SER A 58 1.03 10.77 11.98
CA SER A 58 0.37 9.59 11.40
C SER A 58 1.19 8.31 11.59
N ALA A 59 2.50 8.38 11.34
CA ALA A 59 3.39 7.23 11.54
C ALA A 59 3.52 6.84 13.01
N LEU A 60 3.65 7.83 13.91
CA LEU A 60 3.71 7.59 15.35
C LEU A 60 2.43 6.92 15.86
N PHE A 61 1.26 7.43 15.47
CA PHE A 61 -0.02 6.85 15.91
C PHE A 61 -0.25 5.45 15.35
N LEU A 62 0.16 5.18 14.11
CA LEU A 62 0.06 3.82 13.58
C LEU A 62 1.02 2.86 14.29
N ALA A 63 2.26 3.29 14.55
CA ALA A 63 3.27 2.49 15.25
C ALA A 63 2.86 2.12 16.69
N LEU A 64 2.09 2.98 17.36
CA LEU A 64 1.58 2.76 18.72
C LEU A 64 0.20 2.11 18.76
N SER A 65 -0.43 1.89 17.60
CA SER A 65 -1.78 1.32 17.53
C SER A 65 -1.77 -0.16 17.92
N SER A 66 -2.45 -0.51 19.02
CA SER A 66 -2.58 -1.90 19.47
C SER A 66 -3.24 -2.79 18.40
N ALA A 67 -4.20 -2.25 17.66
CA ALA A 67 -4.86 -2.95 16.56
C ALA A 67 -3.85 -3.30 15.45
N HIS A 68 -2.99 -2.36 15.07
CA HIS A 68 -1.96 -2.62 14.07
C HIS A 68 -0.91 -3.61 14.58
N ILE A 69 -0.37 -3.36 15.78
CA ILE A 69 0.63 -4.23 16.42
C ILE A 69 0.12 -5.68 16.53
N SER A 70 -1.16 -5.89 16.88
CA SER A 70 -1.72 -7.23 17.02
C SER A 70 -1.67 -8.05 15.71
N ARG A 71 -1.77 -7.37 14.56
CA ARG A 71 -1.77 -7.95 13.21
C ARG A 71 -0.42 -7.92 12.52
N THR A 72 0.61 -7.39 13.18
CA THR A 72 1.99 -7.34 12.67
C THR A 72 2.99 -7.76 13.74
N SER A 73 2.54 -8.52 14.73
CA SER A 73 3.38 -9.04 15.81
C SER A 73 4.26 -10.17 15.29
N LEU A 74 5.39 -10.42 15.97
CA LEU A 74 6.29 -11.51 15.61
C LEU A 74 5.52 -12.85 15.60
N GLY A 75 5.65 -13.60 14.51
CA GLY A 75 4.96 -14.86 14.30
C GLY A 75 3.54 -14.74 13.74
N PHE A 76 2.95 -13.55 13.66
CA PHE A 76 1.64 -13.32 13.04
C PHE A 76 1.75 -13.31 11.50
N PHE A 77 2.05 -14.46 10.90
CA PHE A 77 2.23 -14.59 9.45
C PHE A 77 0.89 -14.82 8.76
N ASP A 78 0.14 -13.74 8.55
CA ASP A 78 -1.22 -13.76 7.98
C ASP A 78 -1.44 -12.62 6.95
N ASP A 79 -2.57 -12.66 6.26
CA ASP A 79 -2.93 -11.80 5.13
C ASP A 79 -2.84 -10.29 5.45
N GLU A 80 -3.19 -9.88 6.67
CA GLU A 80 -3.25 -8.46 7.03
C GLU A 80 -1.88 -7.79 7.02
N THR A 81 -0.81 -8.55 7.25
CA THR A 81 0.57 -8.02 7.31
C THR A 81 0.96 -7.29 6.03
N VAL A 82 0.68 -7.93 4.89
CA VAL A 82 0.92 -7.39 3.55
C VAL A 82 -0.27 -6.54 3.10
N GLY A 83 -1.48 -6.93 3.48
CA GLY A 83 -2.71 -6.27 3.08
C GLY A 83 -2.81 -4.81 3.51
N ILE A 84 -2.46 -4.50 4.76
CA ILE A 84 -2.52 -3.12 5.28
C ILE A 84 -1.47 -2.23 4.59
N LEU A 85 -0.26 -2.74 4.38
CA LEU A 85 0.80 -2.04 3.64
C LEU A 85 0.35 -1.75 2.20
N GLY A 86 -0.13 -2.77 1.49
CA GLY A 86 -0.60 -2.63 0.12
C GLY A 86 -1.72 -1.59 0.00
N LEU A 87 -2.67 -1.58 0.93
CA LEU A 87 -3.77 -0.61 0.98
C LEU A 87 -3.25 0.83 1.07
N LEU A 88 -2.30 1.09 1.98
CA LEU A 88 -1.73 2.43 2.13
C LEU A 88 -0.92 2.85 0.90
N LEU A 89 -0.15 1.94 0.32
CA LEU A 89 0.60 2.20 -0.91
C LEU A 89 -0.33 2.50 -2.08
N PHE A 90 -1.44 1.76 -2.22
CA PHE A 90 -2.45 2.04 -3.23
C PHE A 90 -2.98 3.46 -3.11
N PHE A 91 -3.47 3.88 -1.94
CA PHE A 91 -4.01 5.22 -1.77
C PHE A 91 -2.94 6.31 -1.92
N PHE A 92 -1.73 6.05 -1.43
CA PHE A 92 -0.61 6.97 -1.60
C PHE A 92 -0.29 7.23 -3.08
N PHE A 93 -0.12 6.17 -3.88
CA PHE A 93 0.17 6.32 -5.30
C PHE A 93 -1.04 6.83 -6.09
N PHE A 94 -2.26 6.39 -5.74
CA PHE A 94 -3.48 6.84 -6.38
C PHE A 94 -3.73 8.33 -6.18
N LEU A 95 -3.56 8.86 -4.96
CA LEU A 95 -3.71 10.30 -4.71
C LEU A 95 -2.64 11.12 -5.43
N ARG A 96 -1.39 10.65 -5.47
CA ARG A 96 -0.33 11.31 -6.24
C ARG A 96 -0.56 11.28 -7.75
N SER A 97 -1.19 10.24 -8.28
CA SER A 97 -1.43 10.13 -9.72
C SER A 97 -2.51 11.11 -10.19
N ILE A 98 -3.45 11.50 -9.33
CA ILE A 98 -4.52 12.46 -9.66
C ILE A 98 -4.18 13.92 -9.33
N GLU A 99 -3.03 14.18 -8.69
CA GLU A 99 -2.59 15.51 -8.29
C GLU A 99 -2.22 16.38 -9.51
N SER A 100 -2.86 17.55 -9.65
CA SER A 100 -2.73 18.43 -10.83
C SER A 100 -1.35 19.11 -10.95
N GLU A 101 -0.71 19.39 -9.82
CA GLU A 101 0.59 20.11 -9.77
C GLU A 101 1.75 19.25 -10.28
N ARG A 102 1.58 17.92 -10.28
CA ARG A 102 2.62 17.00 -10.76
C ARG A 102 2.67 16.94 -12.29
N PRO A 103 3.86 16.74 -12.89
CA PRO A 103 3.98 16.55 -14.32
C PRO A 103 3.31 15.24 -14.75
N LEU A 104 2.78 15.22 -15.99
CA LEU A 104 2.02 14.09 -16.52
C LEU A 104 2.81 12.76 -16.52
N ARG A 105 4.13 12.82 -16.74
CA ARG A 105 5.02 11.65 -16.69
C ARG A 105 5.00 10.96 -15.33
N ASN A 106 4.94 11.74 -14.25
CA ASN A 106 4.88 11.20 -12.89
C ASN A 106 3.50 10.63 -12.59
N CYS A 107 2.43 11.23 -13.15
CA CYS A 107 1.07 10.68 -13.06
C CYS A 107 1.02 9.24 -13.58
N VAL A 108 1.60 8.96 -14.76
CA VAL A 108 1.64 7.59 -15.32
C VAL A 108 2.37 6.63 -14.39
N GLY A 109 3.55 7.00 -13.90
CA GLY A 109 4.33 6.15 -12.98
C GLY A 109 3.56 5.84 -11.69
N TYR A 110 2.88 6.83 -11.12
CA TYR A 110 2.06 6.61 -9.93
C TYR A 110 0.77 5.83 -10.20
N ALA A 111 0.12 6.01 -11.36
CA ALA A 111 -1.03 5.20 -11.73
C ALA A 111 -0.66 3.71 -11.88
N VAL A 112 0.49 3.43 -12.50
CA VAL A 112 1.05 2.07 -12.60
C VAL A 112 1.38 1.52 -11.22
N ALA A 113 2.07 2.29 -10.37
CA ALA A 113 2.41 1.86 -9.01
C ALA A 113 1.16 1.61 -8.15
N ALA A 114 0.11 2.42 -8.31
CA ALA A 114 -1.18 2.21 -7.67
C ALA A 114 -1.82 0.90 -8.15
N GLY A 115 -1.85 0.65 -9.46
CA GLY A 115 -2.39 -0.60 -10.02
C GLY A 115 -1.62 -1.85 -9.55
N LEU A 116 -0.29 -1.79 -9.53
CA LEU A 116 0.55 -2.88 -8.99
C LEU A 116 0.30 -3.11 -7.50
N SER A 117 0.13 -2.04 -6.72
CA SER A 117 -0.21 -2.15 -5.29
C SER A 117 -1.59 -2.79 -5.11
N LEU A 118 -2.58 -2.42 -5.92
CA LEU A 118 -3.92 -2.99 -5.86
C LEU A 118 -3.93 -4.47 -6.30
N GLY A 119 -3.22 -4.83 -7.36
CA GLY A 119 -3.05 -6.21 -7.80
C GLY A 119 -2.34 -7.06 -6.73
N TRP A 120 -1.35 -6.48 -6.05
CA TRP A 120 -0.70 -7.14 -4.92
C TRP A 120 -1.67 -7.42 -3.76
N ILE A 121 -2.60 -6.50 -3.46
CA ILE A 121 -3.67 -6.74 -2.47
C ILE A 121 -4.63 -7.82 -2.97
N PHE A 122 -5.04 -7.83 -4.25
CA PHE A 122 -5.89 -8.91 -4.79
C PHE A 122 -5.26 -10.29 -4.61
N ALA A 123 -3.95 -10.39 -4.82
CA ALA A 123 -3.24 -11.65 -4.64
C ALA A 123 -3.08 -12.04 -3.16
N SER A 124 -3.10 -11.07 -2.24
CA SER A 124 -2.69 -11.25 -0.84
C SER A 124 -3.81 -11.23 0.18
N TRP A 125 -4.93 -10.51 -0.03
CA TRP A 125 -5.94 -10.32 1.01
C TRP A 125 -7.36 -10.22 0.47
N GLY A 126 -8.29 -10.97 1.07
CA GLY A 126 -9.71 -10.98 0.71
C GLY A 126 -10.46 -9.65 0.94
N ALA A 127 -9.89 -8.76 1.75
CA ALA A 127 -10.41 -7.40 1.96
C ALA A 127 -10.11 -6.45 0.79
N SER A 128 -9.46 -6.90 -0.28
CA SER A 128 -9.26 -6.13 -1.52
C SER A 128 -10.54 -5.50 -2.08
N ARG A 129 -11.69 -6.17 -1.91
CA ARG A 129 -13.03 -5.63 -2.25
C ARG A 129 -13.33 -4.30 -1.57
N TYR A 130 -12.87 -4.11 -0.33
CA TYR A 130 -13.02 -2.84 0.39
C TYR A 130 -12.21 -1.72 -0.29
N VAL A 131 -10.98 -2.00 -0.70
CA VAL A 131 -10.09 -1.02 -1.35
C VAL A 131 -10.69 -0.53 -2.68
N VAL A 132 -11.16 -1.47 -3.50
CA VAL A 132 -11.84 -1.16 -4.78
C VAL A 132 -13.10 -0.34 -4.54
N SER A 133 -13.92 -0.75 -3.56
CA SER A 133 -15.19 -0.05 -3.25
C SER A 133 -14.94 1.37 -2.74
N MET A 134 -13.92 1.57 -1.89
CA MET A 134 -13.53 2.89 -1.41
C MET A 134 -12.96 3.78 -2.53
N ALA A 135 -12.14 3.22 -3.43
CA ALA A 135 -11.65 3.96 -4.59
C ALA A 135 -12.80 4.39 -5.51
N ALA A 136 -13.73 3.48 -5.81
CA ALA A 136 -14.90 3.76 -6.62
C ALA A 136 -15.80 4.82 -5.98
N LEU A 137 -16.06 4.71 -4.67
CA LEU A 137 -16.82 5.70 -3.91
C LEU A 137 -16.13 7.07 -3.94
N PHE A 138 -14.82 7.12 -3.73
CA PHE A 138 -14.04 8.35 -3.79
C PHE A 138 -14.15 9.04 -5.16
N VAL A 139 -13.98 8.29 -6.26
CA VAL A 139 -14.15 8.80 -7.62
C VAL A 139 -15.59 9.27 -7.84
N PHE A 140 -16.58 8.49 -7.42
CA PHE A 140 -17.99 8.85 -7.54
C PHE A 140 -18.29 10.18 -6.83
N VAL A 141 -17.80 10.38 -5.61
CA VAL A 141 -17.94 11.64 -4.88
C VAL A 141 -17.27 12.80 -5.61
N LEU A 142 -16.07 12.61 -6.19
CA LEU A 142 -15.43 13.65 -7.00
C LEU A 142 -16.26 14.05 -8.23
N LEU A 143 -16.92 13.08 -8.87
CA LEU A 143 -17.82 13.36 -10.00
C LEU A 143 -19.04 14.17 -9.56
N LEU A 144 -19.67 13.81 -8.42
CA LEU A 144 -20.78 14.58 -7.85
C LEU A 144 -20.39 16.02 -7.49
N LEU A 145 -19.16 16.20 -6.98
CA LEU A 145 -18.59 17.52 -6.68
C LEU A 145 -18.14 18.29 -7.94
N LYS A 146 -18.39 17.76 -9.14
CA LYS A 146 -17.95 18.32 -10.43
C LYS A 146 -16.44 18.54 -10.52
N ARG A 147 -15.64 17.73 -9.81
CA ARG A 147 -14.16 17.76 -9.81
C ARG A 147 -13.56 16.72 -10.75
N TYR A 148 -14.22 16.49 -11.89
CA TYR A 148 -13.72 15.57 -12.91
C TYR A 148 -12.43 16.13 -13.55
N SER A 149 -11.49 15.23 -13.87
CA SER A 149 -10.32 15.55 -14.69
C SER A 149 -9.93 14.35 -15.55
N SER A 150 -9.31 14.61 -16.70
CA SER A 150 -8.78 13.52 -17.55
C SER A 150 -7.73 12.67 -16.83
N ARG A 151 -7.03 13.26 -15.84
CA ARG A 151 -6.09 12.53 -14.96
C ARG A 151 -6.83 11.54 -14.06
N LEU A 152 -7.96 11.95 -13.48
CA LEU A 152 -8.77 11.07 -12.65
C LEU A 152 -9.24 9.84 -13.43
N LEU A 153 -9.74 10.05 -14.65
CA LEU A 153 -10.16 8.96 -15.54
C LEU A 153 -8.97 8.03 -15.85
N PHE A 154 -7.87 8.61 -16.32
CA PHE A 154 -6.67 7.85 -16.69
C PHE A 154 -6.14 7.03 -15.51
N SER A 155 -5.90 7.67 -14.35
CA SER A 155 -5.38 7.01 -13.16
C SER A 155 -6.29 5.90 -12.64
N TYR A 156 -7.60 6.12 -12.65
CA TYR A 156 -8.57 5.12 -12.20
C TYR A 156 -8.64 3.93 -13.17
N SER A 157 -8.73 4.19 -14.47
CA SER A 157 -8.76 3.14 -15.50
C SER A 157 -7.47 2.34 -15.56
N THR A 158 -6.31 3.00 -15.52
CA THR A 158 -5.00 2.32 -15.50
C THR A 158 -4.78 1.56 -14.20
N GLY A 159 -5.14 2.14 -13.05
CA GLY A 159 -5.01 1.48 -11.75
C GLY A 159 -5.84 0.20 -11.67
N LEU A 160 -7.12 0.25 -12.06
CA LEU A 160 -7.97 -0.94 -12.10
C LEU A 160 -7.57 -1.93 -13.18
N GLY A 161 -7.20 -1.44 -14.37
CA GLY A 161 -6.76 -2.27 -15.47
C GLY A 161 -5.57 -3.12 -15.09
N ILE A 162 -4.51 -2.52 -14.56
CA ILE A 162 -3.30 -3.25 -14.12
C ILE A 162 -3.59 -4.20 -12.97
N ALA A 163 -4.47 -3.83 -12.04
CA ALA A 163 -4.73 -4.68 -10.89
C ALA A 163 -5.42 -6.01 -11.27
N LEU A 164 -6.21 -6.03 -12.34
CA LEU A 164 -7.00 -7.20 -12.75
C LEU A 164 -6.23 -8.22 -13.62
N PHE A 165 -5.02 -7.88 -14.10
CA PHE A 165 -4.15 -8.75 -14.89
C PHE A 165 -2.91 -9.17 -14.11
#